data_AF-A0A8J7J9D8-F1
#
_entry.id   AF-A0A8J7J9D8-F1
#
_cell.length_a   1.000
_cell.length_b   1.000
_cell.length_c   1.000
_cell.angle_alpha   90.00
_cell.angle_beta   90.00
_cell.angle_gamma   90.00
#
_symmetry.space_group_name_H-M   'P 1'
#
loop_
_entity.id
_entity.type
_entity.pdbx_description
1 polymer ?
#
loop_
_entity_poly.entity_id
_entity_poly.type
_entity_poly.pdbx_seq_one_letter_code
_entity_poly.pdbx_strand_id
1 'polypeptide(L)' 'MLVPYHQPHDPQIECPQCRRHSVVRHGESEYVCLNCDFRRDLSQPYLGGFGNVMLGLLAFGLVLFLGQLLHS' A
#
# COMPACT_ATOMS: atom_id res chain seq x y z
N MET A 1 -1.99 43.95 2.11
CA MET A 1 -0.99 42.90 2.36
C MET A 1 -1.45 41.64 1.63
N LEU A 2 -0.80 41.32 0.49
CA LEU A 2 -1.09 40.11 -0.28
C LEU A 2 -0.35 38.95 0.38
N VAL A 3 -1.08 37.93 0.83
CA VAL A 3 -0.47 36.71 1.38
C VAL A 3 0.12 35.91 0.21
N PRO A 4 1.44 35.63 0.19
CA PRO A 4 2.03 34.77 -0.84
C PRO A 4 1.51 33.35 -0.65
N TYR A 5 0.65 32.89 -1.55
CA TYR A 5 0.19 31.50 -1.55
C TYR A 5 1.34 30.64 -2.08
N HIS A 6 2.10 30.01 -1.18
CA HIS A 6 3.00 28.92 -1.55
C HIS A 6 2.11 27.79 -2.09
N GLN A 7 1.97 27.67 -3.41
CA GLN A 7 1.49 26.43 -4.01
C GLN A 7 2.55 25.38 -3.67
N PRO A 8 2.25 24.37 -2.83
CA PRO A 8 3.08 23.18 -2.79
C PRO A 8 3.03 22.64 -4.22
N HIS A 9 4.19 22.48 -4.86
CA HIS A 9 4.26 21.65 -6.05
C HIS A 9 3.95 20.23 -5.59
N ASP A 10 2.65 19.93 -5.49
CA ASP A 10 2.15 18.58 -5.35
C ASP A 10 2.73 17.78 -6.52
N PRO A 11 3.45 16.68 -6.26
CA PRO A 11 3.80 15.77 -7.33
C PRO A 11 2.50 15.44 -8.07
N GLN A 12 2.55 15.38 -9.40
CA GLN A 12 1.39 15.09 -10.24
C GLN A 12 0.85 13.69 -9.91
N ILE A 13 0.07 13.58 -8.84
CA ILE A 13 -0.49 12.33 -8.35
C ILE A 13 -1.74 12.08 -9.18
N GLU A 14 -1.64 11.08 -10.04
CA GLU A 14 -2.79 10.58 -10.78
C GLU A 14 -3.56 9.60 -9.89
N CYS A 15 -4.89 9.66 -9.93
CA CYS A 15 -5.68 8.63 -9.27
C CYS A 15 -5.48 7.28 -10.01
N PRO A 16 -5.11 6.18 -9.31
CA PRO A 16 -4.89 4.88 -9.95
C PRO A 16 -6.15 4.30 -10.59
N GLN A 17 -7.33 4.72 -10.11
CA GLN A 17 -8.62 4.20 -10.57
C GLN A 17 -9.11 4.91 -11.84
N CYS A 18 -9.03 6.24 -11.89
CA CYS A 18 -9.58 7.03 -12.99
C CYS A 18 -8.52 7.70 -13.89
N ARG A 19 -7.23 7.58 -13.53
CA ARG A 19 -6.08 8.20 -14.22
C ARG A 19 -6.21 9.71 -14.47
N ARG A 20 -7.03 10.40 -13.67
CA ARG A 20 -7.15 11.86 -13.73
C ARG A 20 -6.22 12.50 -12.72
N HIS A 21 -5.63 13.62 -13.12
CA HIS A 21 -4.95 14.58 -12.22
C HIS A 21 -6.02 15.36 -11.46
N SER A 22 -6.71 14.71 -10.53
CA SER A 22 -7.68 15.38 -9.65
C SER A 22 -7.03 15.68 -8.31
N VAL A 23 -7.34 16.86 -7.77
CA VAL A 23 -6.95 17.31 -6.41
C VAL A 23 -7.10 16.16 -5.42
N VAL A 24 -5.96 15.67 -4.93
CA VAL A 24 -5.89 14.63 -3.91
C VAL A 24 -5.91 15.33 -2.56
N ARG A 25 -6.92 15.05 -1.75
CA ARG A 25 -6.85 15.41 -0.32
C ARG A 25 -5.98 14.35 0.34
N HIS A 26 -4.72 14.70 0.60
CA HIS A 26 -3.87 13.95 1.52
C HIS A 26 -4.21 14.44 2.93
N GLY A 27 -5.13 13.75 3.60
CA GLY A 27 -5.21 13.85 5.06
C GLY A 27 -3.94 13.26 5.68
N GLU A 28 -3.70 13.42 6.98
CA GLU A 28 -2.53 12.82 7.62
C GLU A 28 -2.45 11.28 7.44
N SER A 29 -3.59 10.64 7.18
CA SER A 29 -3.72 9.19 7.08
C SER A 29 -4.64 8.69 5.95
N GLU A 30 -5.29 9.57 5.20
CA GLU A 30 -6.24 9.21 4.16
C GLU A 30 -5.88 9.83 2.82
N TYR A 31 -6.00 9.01 1.77
CA TYR A 31 -5.88 9.41 0.38
C TYR A 31 -7.25 9.35 -0.26
N VAL A 32 -7.78 10.49 -0.71
CA VAL A 32 -9.09 10.56 -1.36
C VAL A 32 -9.00 11.27 -2.71
N CYS A 33 -9.49 10.59 -3.75
CA CYS A 33 -9.70 11.17 -5.07
C CYS A 33 -11.07 11.83 -5.14
N LEU A 34 -11.10 13.15 -5.37
CA LEU A 34 -12.34 13.92 -5.47
C LEU A 34 -13.11 13.73 -6.79
N ASN A 35 -12.54 13.00 -7.75
CA ASN A 35 -13.19 12.77 -9.05
C ASN A 35 -14.00 11.47 -9.12
N CYS A 36 -13.57 10.42 -8.43
CA CYS A 36 -14.25 9.12 -8.41
C CYS A 36 -14.53 8.59 -7.00
N ASP A 37 -14.34 9.45 -5.98
CA ASP A 37 -14.51 9.12 -4.57
C ASP A 37 -13.68 7.91 -4.10
N PHE A 38 -12.57 7.63 -4.79
CA PHE A 38 -11.66 6.56 -4.41
C PHE A 38 -10.92 6.94 -3.13
N ARG A 39 -11.11 6.15 -2.07
CA ARG A 39 -10.46 6.32 -0.77
C ARG A 39 -9.45 5.20 -0.54
N ARG A 40 -8.27 5.55 -0.06
CA ARG A 40 -7.23 4.62 0.38
C ARG A 40 -6.72 5.08 1.73
N ASP A 41 -6.85 4.22 2.73
CA ASP A 41 -6.28 4.47 4.04
C ASP A 41 -4.79 4.14 3.99
N LEU A 42 -3.94 5.14 4.19
CA LEU A 42 -2.49 4.96 4.29
C LEU A 42 -2.07 4.56 5.72
N SER A 43 -2.98 4.66 6.69
CA SER A 43 -2.77 4.25 8.07
C SER A 43 -2.71 2.73 8.27
N GLN A 44 -3.12 1.94 7.27
CA GLN A 44 -3.13 0.49 7.41
C GLN A 44 -1.77 -0.08 7.00
N PRO A 45 -0.92 -0.53 7.96
CA PRO A 45 0.33 -1.18 7.61
C PRO A 45 -0.01 -2.42 6.77
N TYR A 46 0.70 -2.57 5.66
CA TYR A 46 0.52 -3.64 4.67
C TYR A 46 0.89 -5.00 5.29
N LEU A 47 0.01 -5.54 6.13
CA LEU A 47 0.13 -6.82 6.83
C LEU A 47 0.20 -8.04 5.89
N GLY A 48 -0.07 -7.85 4.59
CA GLY A 48 -0.06 -8.92 3.59
C GLY A 48 1.33 -9.37 3.15
N GLY A 49 2.35 -8.51 3.22
CA GLY A 49 3.70 -8.86 2.74
C GLY A 49 4.42 -9.85 3.66
N PHE A 50 4.43 -9.55 4.97
CA PHE A 50 5.17 -10.33 5.96
C PHE A 50 4.52 -11.69 6.23
N GLY A 51 3.18 -11.78 6.18
CA GLY A 51 2.45 -13.03 6.38
C GLY A 51 2.76 -14.09 5.32
N ASN A 52 2.85 -13.69 4.05
CA ASN A 52 3.15 -14.63 2.95
C ASN A 52 4.59 -15.17 3.01
N VAL A 53 5.55 -14.33 3.41
CA VAL A 53 6.95 -14.77 3.58
C VAL A 53 7.08 -15.76 4.74
N MET A 54 6.46 -15.47 5.89
CA MET A 54 6.44 -16.39 7.03
C MET A 54 5.73 -17.72 6.71
N LEU A 55 4.60 -17.67 6.02
CA LEU A 55 3.89 -18.87 5.58
C LEU A 55 4.75 -19.72 4.61
N GLY A 56 5.46 -19.06 3.69
CA GLY A 56 6.38 -19.73 2.77
C GLY A 56 7.53 -20.44 3.48
N LEU A 57 8.16 -19.78 4.47
CA LEU A 57 9.24 -20.38 5.25
C LEU A 57 8.76 -21.57 6.09
N LEU A 58 7.58 -21.47 6.71
CA LEU A 58 6.97 -22.56 7.47
C LEU A 58 6.63 -23.76 6.57
N ALA A 59 6.02 -23.51 5.40
CA ALA A 59 5.70 -24.56 4.44
C ALA A 59 6.97 -25.25 3.91
N PHE A 60 8.02 -24.47 3.62
CA PHE A 60 9.29 -25.01 3.17
C PHE A 60 9.96 -25.89 4.24
N GLY A 61 9.99 -25.43 5.50
CA GLY A 61 10.51 -26.22 6.61
C GLY A 61 9.74 -27.53 6.82
N LEU A 62 8.41 -27.50 6.68
CA LEU A 62 7.55 -28.68 6.81
C LEU A 62 7.83 -29.71 5.70
N VAL A 63 8.00 -29.27 4.45
CA VAL A 63 8.36 -30.15 3.32
C VAL A 63 9.71 -30.82 3.56
N LEU A 64 10.72 -30.07 4.00
CA LEU A 64 12.04 -30.65 4.30
C LEU A 64 11.96 -31.67 5.43
N PHE A 65 11.20 -31.38 6.48
CA PHE A 65 11.03 -32.28 7.62
C PHE A 65 10.35 -33.59 7.23
N LEU A 66 9.26 -33.53 6.46
CA LEU A 66 8.59 -34.73 5.93
C LEU A 66 9.50 -35.52 4.98
N GLY A 67 10.29 -34.83 4.16
CA GLY A 67 11.26 -35.46 3.26
C GLY A 67 12.34 -36.25 4.01
N GLN A 68 12.83 -35.72 5.14
CA GLN A 68 13.77 -36.44 6.00
C GLN A 68 13.13 -37.64 6.70
N LEU A 69 11.89 -37.50 7.18
CA LEU A 69 11.14 -38.58 7.81
C LEU A 69 10.84 -39.74 6.86
N LEU A 70 10.57 -39.46 5.58
CA LEU A 70 10.28 -40.49 4.58
C LEU A 70 11.54 -41.26 4.14
N HIS A 71 12.72 -40.66 4.34
CA HIS A 71 14.02 -41.25 3.97
C HIS A 71 14.67 -42.06 5.10
N SER A 72 14.12 -41.99 6.32
CA SER A 72 14.55 -42.74 7.51
C SER A 72 13.77 -44.02 7.70
#